data_AF-A0A6P6TAC7-F1
#
_entry.id   AF-A0A6P6TAC7-F1
#
_cell.length_a   1.000
_cell.length_b   1.000
_cell.length_c   1.000
_cell.angle_alpha   90.00
_cell.angle_beta   90.00
_cell.angle_gamma   90.00
#
_symmetry.space_group_name_H-M   'P 1'
#
loop_
_entity.id
_entity.type
_entity.pdbx_description
1 polymer ?
#
loop_
_entity_poly.entity_id
_entity_poly.type
_entity_poly.pdbx_seq_one_letter_code
_entity_poly.pdbx_strand_id
1 'polypeptide(L)'
;MEENSNSIAEMKNGNDDHGWKTVTYQKKNKKQPQNQQQVRSAAAGGGGGVSDRRSDVFRVIEEHSEERHRKWLEDRQAAAAAMEDHSVVIDDVEEVSDGDEAPVQNGAPEEKKTKPKKPKKPKVTVAEAASKIDAADLTSFLADISVSFETQQDIQLMRFADYFGRAFAKVSGSQFPWMKILKESPVAKMVDLPLSNVSEDVYKTSTDWLNQRSVEALGSFVLWSLDSIISDIALHQGSTKGAKKVVQQAASKSQVAIFVGLAMVLRRKPDVLISLLPSLKENAKYQGQDKLPVLVWVITQACQGDLVVGLFLWVHFLFPMLSGKSNSNPQSRDLILQVVERITSSPKARTILLNGAVRKGERVVPPSSLDLLMRATFPANSARVKATERFEAVYPLLKEVALSVSSGSKAMKQITQQMLPFAIKAAGEGIPELAGEASNLFIWCLTENPDSCKQWDNIYMENLDASVVILKKLCDEWKIHAEKHSVVDPLKTTLRSLIVKVSFSIQNLNMCAASMLAGCGPQLPSVSVPRISYLLVF
;
A
#
# COMPACT_ATOMS: atom_id res chain seq x y z
N MET A 1 -20.31 9.70 68.44
CA MET A 1 -20.82 11.03 68.06
C MET A 1 -20.67 11.16 66.55
N GLU A 2 -21.55 10.62 65.69
CA GLU A 2 -23.02 10.38 65.84
C GLU A 2 -23.76 11.70 66.09
N GLU A 3 -24.90 12.05 65.46
CA GLU A 3 -25.92 11.31 64.67
C GLU A 3 -26.15 12.01 63.28
N ASN A 4 -26.69 11.48 62.16
CA ASN A 4 -27.51 10.29 61.79
C ASN A 4 -29.04 10.44 62.07
N SER A 5 -30.02 9.87 61.33
CA SER A 5 -30.06 9.05 60.09
C SER A 5 -31.38 9.27 59.31
N ASN A 6 -31.41 8.97 57.99
CA ASN A 6 -32.59 8.53 57.17
C ASN A 6 -33.80 9.51 56.99
N SER A 7 -34.78 9.31 56.06
CA SER A 7 -35.18 8.12 55.29
C SER A 7 -35.88 8.36 53.92
N ILE A 8 -35.44 7.62 52.89
CA ILE A 8 -36.17 6.86 51.83
C ILE A 8 -37.47 7.41 51.17
N ALA A 9 -37.48 7.45 49.82
CA ALA A 9 -38.59 7.03 48.95
C ALA A 9 -38.10 6.66 47.52
N GLU A 10 -38.71 5.68 46.85
CA GLU A 10 -38.35 5.19 45.49
C GLU A 10 -39.45 5.50 44.44
N MET A 11 -39.10 5.57 43.13
CA MET A 11 -39.53 4.58 42.10
C MET A 11 -39.29 4.97 40.61
N LYS A 12 -38.77 3.99 39.86
CA LYS A 12 -39.10 3.54 38.48
C LYS A 12 -39.04 4.47 37.24
N ASN A 13 -38.26 3.96 36.26
CA ASN A 13 -38.50 3.88 34.81
C ASN A 13 -39.21 5.03 34.04
N GLY A 14 -38.44 5.65 33.13
CA GLY A 14 -38.91 6.19 31.86
C GLY A 14 -38.01 5.69 30.71
N ASN A 15 -38.58 5.35 29.55
CA ASN A 15 -37.87 4.77 28.40
C ASN A 15 -38.01 5.69 27.18
N ASP A 16 -36.98 6.48 26.88
CA ASP A 16 -36.99 7.42 25.75
C ASP A 16 -36.10 6.95 24.58
N ASP A 17 -36.82 6.53 23.54
CA ASP A 17 -36.38 6.03 22.24
C ASP A 17 -35.30 6.89 21.54
N HIS A 18 -34.22 6.25 21.08
CA HIS A 18 -33.17 6.88 20.26
C HIS A 18 -33.55 6.87 18.78
N GLY A 19 -34.65 7.54 18.45
CA GLY A 19 -35.17 7.67 17.08
C GLY A 19 -34.22 8.42 16.13
N TRP A 20 -33.83 7.76 15.03
CA TRP A 20 -33.00 8.36 13.97
C TRP A 20 -33.74 9.50 13.25
N LYS A 21 -33.10 10.67 13.11
CA LYS A 21 -33.65 11.81 12.37
C LYS A 21 -33.05 11.94 10.97
N THR A 22 -33.88 11.69 9.96
CA THR A 22 -33.55 11.87 8.54
C THR A 22 -33.35 13.36 8.21
N VAL A 23 -32.21 13.72 7.61
CA VAL A 23 -31.93 15.09 7.15
C VAL A 23 -32.10 15.18 5.62
N THR A 24 -33.19 15.81 5.18
CA THR A 24 -33.54 15.93 3.77
C THR A 24 -33.09 17.27 3.19
N TYR A 25 -32.10 17.28 2.28
CA TYR A 25 -31.65 18.50 1.63
C TYR A 25 -32.55 18.90 0.43
N GLN A 26 -33.14 20.10 0.47
CA GLN A 26 -33.85 20.65 -0.69
C GLN A 26 -32.90 21.23 -1.74
N LYS A 27 -33.05 20.75 -2.98
CA LYS A 27 -32.24 21.10 -4.15
C LYS A 27 -32.71 22.42 -4.78
N LYS A 28 -32.04 23.55 -4.49
CA LYS A 28 -32.32 24.85 -5.12
C LYS A 28 -31.49 25.08 -6.38
N ASN A 29 -32.14 25.01 -7.54
CA ASN A 29 -31.61 25.58 -8.79
C ASN A 29 -31.51 27.11 -8.67
N LYS A 30 -30.46 27.73 -9.22
CA LYS A 30 -30.38 29.18 -9.38
C LYS A 30 -29.73 29.55 -10.72
N LYS A 31 -30.54 30.06 -11.66
CA LYS A 31 -30.04 30.73 -12.87
C LYS A 31 -29.50 32.12 -12.51
N GLN A 32 -28.49 32.59 -13.23
CA GLN A 32 -28.04 33.99 -13.19
C GLN A 32 -28.73 34.81 -14.31
N PRO A 33 -29.17 36.05 -14.04
CA PRO A 33 -29.42 37.06 -15.06
C PRO A 33 -28.14 37.86 -15.39
N GLN A 34 -28.14 38.60 -16.50
CA GLN A 34 -26.99 39.37 -17.01
C GLN A 34 -27.00 40.85 -16.56
N ASN A 35 -25.82 41.48 -16.72
CA ASN A 35 -25.58 42.92 -16.91
C ASN A 35 -26.16 43.94 -15.91
N GLN A 36 -25.27 44.68 -15.25
CA GLN A 36 -24.92 46.02 -15.71
C GLN A 36 -23.47 46.39 -15.28
N GLN A 37 -23.00 47.58 -15.65
CA GLN A 37 -21.58 47.91 -15.83
C GLN A 37 -21.25 49.33 -15.31
N GLN A 38 -19.95 49.67 -15.19
CA GLN A 38 -19.40 51.04 -15.01
C GLN A 38 -19.48 51.68 -13.59
N VAL A 39 -18.54 52.55 -13.13
CA VAL A 39 -17.07 52.71 -13.42
C VAL A 39 -16.40 53.66 -12.38
N ARG A 40 -15.09 53.49 -12.08
CA ARG A 40 -14.16 54.47 -11.40
C ARG A 40 -14.48 54.84 -9.93
N SER A 41 -13.58 55.34 -9.07
CA SER A 41 -12.10 55.55 -9.08
C SER A 41 -11.57 55.76 -7.63
N ALA A 42 -10.28 55.45 -7.37
CA ALA A 42 -9.40 56.07 -6.33
C ALA A 42 -9.79 55.98 -4.82
N ALA A 43 -8.86 55.93 -3.85
CA ALA A 43 -7.40 55.71 -3.84
C ALA A 43 -6.89 55.26 -2.44
N ALA A 44 -5.67 54.71 -2.41
CA ALA A 44 -4.69 54.67 -1.31
C ALA A 44 -5.12 54.30 0.14
N GLY A 45 -4.64 53.14 0.61
CA GLY A 45 -4.57 52.77 2.03
C GLY A 45 -3.85 51.43 2.19
N GLY A 46 -2.72 51.38 2.90
CA GLY A 46 -1.81 50.22 2.90
C GLY A 46 -2.10 49.16 3.97
N GLY A 47 -1.96 47.88 3.60
CA GLY A 47 -2.01 46.71 4.49
C GLY A 47 -1.59 45.44 3.74
N GLY A 48 -0.81 44.56 4.36
CA GLY A 48 -0.23 43.40 3.69
C GLY A 48 -1.16 42.17 3.65
N GLY A 49 -1.09 41.38 2.58
CA GLY A 49 -1.83 40.12 2.45
C GLY A 49 -1.46 39.32 1.18
N VAL A 50 -0.54 38.37 1.30
CA VAL A 50 -0.17 37.47 0.18
C VAL A 50 -1.12 36.28 0.15
N SER A 51 -2.29 36.43 -0.48
CA SER A 51 -3.31 35.36 -0.48
C SER A 51 -4.31 35.36 -1.65
N ASP A 52 -3.85 35.49 -2.90
CA ASP A 52 -4.56 34.82 -4.02
C ASP A 52 -3.63 34.48 -5.21
N ARG A 53 -2.92 33.35 -5.07
CA ARG A 53 -2.13 32.74 -6.17
C ARG A 53 -2.16 31.21 -6.17
N ARG A 54 -3.08 30.63 -5.38
CA ARG A 54 -3.19 29.19 -5.12
C ARG A 54 -4.50 28.59 -5.62
N SER A 55 -5.49 29.42 -5.92
CA SER A 55 -6.76 29.09 -6.57
C SER A 55 -6.54 28.74 -8.05
N ASP A 56 -5.93 29.65 -8.81
CA ASP A 56 -5.68 29.52 -10.25
C ASP A 56 -4.84 28.30 -10.63
N VAL A 57 -3.82 27.96 -9.84
CA VAL A 57 -2.89 26.86 -10.18
C VAL A 57 -3.62 25.51 -10.27
N PHE A 58 -4.59 25.24 -9.38
CA PHE A 58 -5.39 24.02 -9.47
C PHE A 58 -6.37 24.05 -10.63
N ARG A 59 -6.95 25.22 -10.96
CA ARG A 59 -7.79 25.36 -12.16
C ARG A 59 -7.00 25.09 -13.45
N VAL A 60 -5.81 25.66 -13.60
CA VAL A 60 -4.96 25.43 -14.78
C VAL A 60 -4.51 23.97 -14.88
N ILE A 61 -4.26 23.30 -13.75
CA ILE A 61 -3.96 21.85 -13.72
C ILE A 61 -5.18 21.02 -14.14
N GLU A 62 -6.38 21.40 -13.71
CA GLU A 62 -7.62 20.69 -14.07
C GLU A 62 -8.02 20.94 -15.54
N GLU A 63 -7.93 22.18 -16.03
CA GLU A 63 -8.14 22.51 -17.44
C GLU A 63 -7.15 21.75 -18.35
N HIS A 64 -5.88 21.62 -17.95
CA HIS A 64 -4.89 20.78 -18.65
C HIS A 64 -5.14 19.27 -18.46
N SER A 65 -5.87 18.84 -17.42
CA SER A 65 -6.37 17.47 -17.22
C SER A 65 -7.50 17.17 -18.21
N GLU A 66 -8.53 18.03 -18.25
CA GLU A 66 -9.68 17.94 -19.15
C GLU A 66 -9.26 18.06 -20.63
N GLU A 67 -8.33 18.95 -20.97
CA GLU A 67 -7.87 19.14 -22.35
C GLU A 67 -7.06 17.93 -22.87
N ARG A 68 -6.27 17.27 -22.00
CA ARG A 68 -5.66 15.97 -22.34
C ARG A 68 -6.72 14.88 -22.51
N HIS A 69 -7.77 14.87 -21.70
CA HIS A 69 -8.85 13.90 -21.85
C HIS A 69 -9.70 14.13 -23.11
N ARG A 70 -9.94 15.39 -23.47
CA ARG A 70 -10.63 15.81 -24.70
C ARG A 70 -9.83 15.40 -25.93
N LYS A 71 -8.53 15.73 -25.95
CA LYS A 71 -7.63 15.32 -27.04
C LYS A 71 -7.53 13.79 -27.15
N TRP A 72 -7.48 13.07 -26.02
CA TRP A 72 -7.53 11.59 -26.02
C TRP A 72 -8.85 11.04 -26.60
N LEU A 73 -9.99 11.70 -26.40
CA LEU A 73 -11.26 11.34 -27.04
C LEU A 73 -11.27 11.63 -28.55
N GLU A 74 -10.70 12.76 -28.96
CA GLU A 74 -10.56 13.20 -30.36
C GLU A 74 -9.60 12.26 -31.14
N ASP A 75 -8.41 11.99 -30.60
CA ASP A 75 -7.44 11.03 -31.14
C ASP A 75 -8.06 9.62 -31.24
N ARG A 76 -8.90 9.22 -30.28
CA ARG A 76 -9.65 7.94 -30.33
C ARG A 76 -10.73 7.92 -31.41
N GLN A 77 -11.34 9.06 -31.74
CA GLN A 77 -12.30 9.15 -32.85
C GLN A 77 -11.58 9.15 -34.20
N ALA A 78 -10.47 9.88 -34.34
CA ALA A 78 -9.63 9.84 -35.54
C ALA A 78 -9.09 8.43 -35.81
N ALA A 79 -8.62 7.74 -34.77
CA ALA A 79 -8.15 6.36 -34.86
C ALA A 79 -9.25 5.33 -35.17
N ALA A 80 -10.53 5.68 -34.99
CA ALA A 80 -11.67 4.86 -35.38
C ALA A 80 -12.10 5.12 -36.84
N ALA A 81 -12.10 6.39 -37.28
CA ALA A 81 -12.35 6.75 -38.68
C ALA A 81 -11.30 6.14 -39.62
N ALA A 82 -10.04 6.10 -39.19
CA ALA A 82 -8.94 5.43 -39.89
C ALA A 82 -9.06 3.88 -39.97
N MET A 83 -10.17 3.28 -39.53
CA MET A 83 -10.45 1.84 -39.65
C MET A 83 -11.51 1.49 -40.71
N GLU A 84 -12.23 2.46 -41.29
CA GLU A 84 -13.26 2.18 -42.30
C GLU A 84 -12.66 1.83 -43.68
N ASP A 85 -11.52 2.42 -44.03
CA ASP A 85 -10.83 2.27 -45.34
C ASP A 85 -10.24 0.86 -45.59
N HIS A 86 -10.26 -0.03 -44.60
CA HIS A 86 -9.79 -1.43 -44.69
C HIS A 86 -10.85 -2.43 -44.22
N SER A 87 -12.12 -2.16 -44.52
CA SER A 87 -13.22 -3.12 -44.32
C SER A 87 -13.32 -4.10 -45.51
N VAL A 88 -12.92 -5.36 -45.29
CA VAL A 88 -13.28 -6.46 -46.20
C VAL A 88 -14.75 -6.80 -45.97
N VAL A 89 -15.55 -6.79 -47.04
CA VAL A 89 -16.97 -7.14 -47.02
C VAL A 89 -17.17 -8.54 -46.45
N ILE A 90 -18.11 -8.66 -45.52
CA ILE A 90 -18.70 -9.94 -45.08
C ILE A 90 -20.19 -9.80 -45.38
N ASP A 91 -20.76 -10.74 -46.15
CA ASP A 91 -22.12 -10.64 -46.66
C ASP A 91 -23.17 -10.46 -45.55
N ASP A 92 -24.08 -9.51 -45.75
CA ASP A 92 -25.35 -9.47 -45.04
C ASP A 92 -26.20 -10.69 -45.40
N VAL A 93 -26.93 -11.22 -44.42
CA VAL A 93 -27.98 -12.22 -44.63
C VAL A 93 -29.27 -11.64 -44.09
N GLU A 94 -30.28 -11.57 -44.96
CA GLU A 94 -31.38 -10.62 -44.91
C GLU A 94 -32.29 -10.71 -43.66
N GLU A 95 -32.76 -9.55 -43.19
CA GLU A 95 -33.93 -9.48 -42.31
C GLU A 95 -35.22 -9.76 -43.12
N VAL A 96 -35.82 -10.93 -42.95
CA VAL A 96 -37.24 -11.12 -43.27
C VAL A 96 -38.11 -10.53 -42.15
N SER A 97 -38.50 -9.28 -42.35
CA SER A 97 -39.58 -8.63 -41.61
C SER A 97 -40.91 -9.32 -41.94
N ASP A 98 -41.67 -9.66 -40.90
CA ASP A 98 -43.12 -9.76 -41.01
C ASP A 98 -43.77 -9.39 -39.67
N GLY A 99 -44.98 -8.85 -39.72
CA GLY A 99 -45.76 -8.49 -38.55
C GLY A 99 -47.20 -8.98 -38.72
N ASP A 100 -47.91 -9.22 -37.61
CA ASP A 100 -48.88 -8.21 -37.18
C ASP A 100 -49.41 -8.41 -35.74
N GLU A 101 -50.33 -7.52 -35.38
CA GLU A 101 -51.31 -7.49 -34.29
C GLU A 101 -51.45 -8.68 -33.30
N ALA A 102 -51.72 -8.31 -32.04
CA ALA A 102 -52.31 -9.21 -31.04
C ALA A 102 -53.85 -9.17 -31.12
N PRO A 103 -54.52 -10.24 -30.67
CA PRO A 103 -55.44 -10.01 -29.55
C PRO A 103 -55.28 -11.00 -28.39
N VAL A 104 -56.08 -10.76 -27.34
CA VAL A 104 -55.96 -11.33 -25.99
C VAL A 104 -56.90 -12.54 -25.83
N GLN A 105 -56.52 -13.54 -25.01
CA GLN A 105 -57.27 -13.97 -23.78
C GLN A 105 -57.16 -15.48 -23.42
N ASN A 106 -56.83 -15.74 -22.14
CA ASN A 106 -57.06 -16.92 -21.28
C ASN A 106 -56.99 -18.37 -21.82
N GLY A 107 -56.08 -19.18 -21.23
CA GLY A 107 -56.13 -20.65 -21.26
C GLY A 107 -54.88 -21.32 -20.65
N ALA A 108 -55.05 -22.39 -19.88
CA ALA A 108 -54.01 -23.25 -19.31
C ALA A 108 -54.57 -24.68 -19.11
N PRO A 109 -53.77 -25.76 -18.93
CA PRO A 109 -52.31 -25.83 -18.73
C PRO A 109 -51.57 -26.79 -19.71
N GLU A 110 -50.26 -27.04 -19.44
CA GLU A 110 -49.36 -28.04 -20.07
C GLU A 110 -49.03 -27.79 -21.57
N GLU A 111 -47.83 -28.03 -22.13
CA GLU A 111 -46.78 -29.04 -21.85
C GLU A 111 -45.33 -28.49 -21.83
N LYS A 112 -44.36 -29.37 -21.50
CA LYS A 112 -42.91 -29.10 -21.53
C LYS A 112 -42.32 -28.99 -22.94
N LYS A 113 -42.46 -27.84 -23.61
CA LYS A 113 -41.57 -27.50 -24.75
C LYS A 113 -40.14 -27.23 -24.26
N THR A 114 -39.27 -28.22 -24.40
CA THR A 114 -37.83 -28.13 -24.10
C THR A 114 -37.16 -27.09 -24.99
N LYS A 115 -36.76 -25.95 -24.42
CA LYS A 115 -35.99 -24.94 -25.15
C LYS A 115 -34.73 -25.60 -25.74
N PRO A 116 -34.45 -25.46 -27.06
CA PRO A 116 -33.28 -26.06 -27.66
C PRO A 116 -32.03 -25.54 -26.96
N LYS A 117 -31.13 -26.45 -26.58
CA LYS A 117 -29.85 -26.09 -25.97
C LYS A 117 -29.07 -25.27 -27.00
N LYS A 118 -28.93 -23.96 -26.77
CA LYS A 118 -28.00 -23.11 -27.56
C LYS A 118 -26.67 -23.86 -27.67
N PRO A 119 -26.07 -23.98 -28.86
CA PRO A 119 -24.81 -24.70 -29.02
C PRO A 119 -23.79 -24.12 -28.05
N LYS A 120 -23.15 -24.99 -27.26
CA LYS A 120 -22.13 -24.57 -26.29
C LYS A 120 -21.02 -23.89 -27.09
N LYS A 121 -20.84 -22.57 -26.91
CA LYS A 121 -19.68 -21.85 -27.45
C LYS A 121 -18.41 -22.65 -27.08
N PRO A 122 -17.45 -22.85 -28.01
CA PRO A 122 -16.23 -23.58 -27.71
C PRO A 122 -15.56 -23.03 -26.45
N LYS A 123 -15.25 -23.92 -25.50
CA LYS A 123 -14.59 -23.55 -24.23
C LYS A 123 -13.08 -23.36 -24.46
N VAL A 124 -12.70 -22.33 -25.22
CA VAL A 124 -11.28 -22.02 -25.42
C VAL A 124 -10.68 -21.60 -24.07
N THR A 125 -9.74 -22.39 -23.57
CA THR A 125 -9.01 -22.10 -22.33
C THR A 125 -7.93 -21.02 -22.55
N VAL A 126 -7.38 -20.47 -21.47
CA VAL A 126 -6.26 -19.51 -21.55
C VAL A 126 -5.05 -20.16 -22.24
N ALA A 127 -4.72 -21.41 -21.87
CA ALA A 127 -3.64 -22.18 -22.50
C ALA A 127 -3.88 -22.41 -24.00
N GLU A 128 -5.06 -22.87 -24.41
CA GLU A 128 -5.40 -23.07 -25.82
C GLU A 128 -5.39 -21.80 -26.68
N ALA A 129 -5.52 -20.62 -26.07
CA ALA A 129 -5.41 -19.34 -26.77
C ALA A 129 -3.95 -18.87 -26.82
N ALA A 130 -3.22 -18.96 -25.70
CA ALA A 130 -1.82 -18.57 -25.60
C ALA A 130 -0.90 -19.46 -26.48
N SER A 131 -1.18 -20.76 -26.56
CA SER A 131 -0.44 -21.72 -27.39
C SER A 131 -0.64 -21.54 -28.91
N LYS A 132 -1.41 -20.52 -29.34
CA LYS A 132 -1.65 -20.15 -30.73
C LYS A 132 -1.06 -18.79 -31.08
N ILE A 133 -0.36 -18.16 -30.14
CA ILE A 133 0.39 -16.93 -30.38
C ILE A 133 1.75 -17.33 -30.95
N ASP A 134 2.00 -16.94 -32.20
CA ASP A 134 3.29 -17.19 -32.85
C ASP A 134 4.27 -16.05 -32.53
N ALA A 135 5.51 -16.41 -32.21
CA ALA A 135 6.53 -15.44 -31.78
C ALA A 135 7.11 -14.63 -32.95
N ALA A 136 7.12 -15.16 -34.18
CA ALA A 136 7.58 -14.45 -35.37
C ALA A 136 6.50 -13.51 -35.93
N ASP A 137 5.23 -13.91 -35.89
CA ASP A 137 4.07 -13.04 -36.14
C ASP A 137 4.07 -11.84 -35.16
N LEU A 138 4.17 -12.12 -33.85
CA LEU A 138 4.30 -11.08 -32.84
C LEU A 138 5.53 -10.18 -33.06
N THR A 139 6.69 -10.75 -33.41
CA THR A 139 7.91 -9.95 -33.71
C THR A 139 7.67 -9.01 -34.90
N SER A 140 7.02 -9.50 -35.95
CA SER A 140 6.71 -8.73 -37.16
C SER A 140 5.71 -7.61 -36.87
N PHE A 141 4.65 -7.91 -36.12
CA PHE A 141 3.67 -6.92 -35.65
C PHE A 141 4.30 -5.85 -34.75
N LEU A 142 5.17 -6.25 -33.82
CA LEU A 142 5.89 -5.31 -32.95
C LEU A 142 6.83 -4.39 -33.73
N ALA A 143 7.48 -4.89 -34.78
CA ALA A 143 8.29 -4.08 -35.68
C ALA A 143 7.43 -3.06 -36.45
N ASP A 144 6.34 -3.51 -37.07
CA ASP A 144 5.40 -2.64 -37.80
C ASP A 144 4.87 -1.50 -36.93
N ILE A 145 4.27 -1.80 -35.76
CA ILE A 145 3.73 -0.73 -34.89
C ILE A 145 4.81 0.21 -34.35
N SER A 146 6.08 -0.24 -34.27
CA SER A 146 7.19 0.61 -33.85
C SER A 146 7.59 1.62 -34.92
N VAL A 147 7.43 1.29 -36.20
CA VAL A 147 7.66 2.21 -37.32
C VAL A 147 6.41 3.08 -37.52
N SER A 148 5.24 2.46 -37.68
CA SER A 148 3.97 3.12 -37.98
C SER A 148 3.51 4.12 -36.91
N PHE A 149 4.01 4.00 -35.67
CA PHE A 149 3.69 4.90 -34.55
C PHE A 149 4.94 5.36 -33.79
N GLU A 150 6.08 5.55 -34.45
CA GLU A 150 7.42 5.78 -33.83
C GLU A 150 7.43 6.72 -32.61
N THR A 151 6.81 7.90 -32.74
CA THR A 151 6.74 8.95 -31.71
C THR A 151 5.61 8.77 -30.69
N GLN A 152 4.69 7.82 -30.91
CA GLN A 152 3.42 7.68 -30.20
C GLN A 152 3.40 6.40 -29.34
N GLN A 153 4.26 6.32 -28.32
CA GLN A 153 4.44 5.10 -27.52
C GLN A 153 3.18 4.62 -26.79
N ASP A 154 2.25 5.51 -26.41
CA ASP A 154 0.96 5.11 -25.84
C ASP A 154 0.07 4.37 -26.85
N ILE A 155 0.13 4.75 -28.13
CA ILE A 155 -0.59 4.04 -29.22
C ILE A 155 0.09 2.71 -29.52
N GLN A 156 1.43 2.64 -29.54
CA GLN A 156 2.16 1.38 -29.63
C GLN A 156 1.75 0.40 -28.51
N LEU A 157 1.69 0.86 -27.26
CA LEU A 157 1.29 0.06 -26.11
C LEU A 157 -0.19 -0.34 -26.15
N MET A 158 -1.06 0.50 -26.71
CA MET A 158 -2.46 0.15 -26.98
C MET A 158 -2.58 -0.94 -28.06
N ARG A 159 -1.84 -0.83 -29.17
CA ARG A 159 -1.80 -1.84 -30.24
C ARG A 159 -1.23 -3.18 -29.74
N PHE A 160 -0.21 -3.15 -28.89
CA PHE A 160 0.31 -4.32 -28.16
C PHE A 160 -0.78 -5.02 -27.32
N ALA A 161 -1.57 -4.27 -26.55
CA ALA A 161 -2.70 -4.85 -25.81
C ALA A 161 -3.83 -5.34 -26.72
N ASP A 162 -4.08 -4.68 -27.85
CA ASP A 162 -5.08 -5.11 -28.84
C ASP A 162 -4.67 -6.42 -29.53
N TYR A 163 -3.38 -6.67 -29.77
CA TYR A 163 -2.87 -7.95 -30.31
C TYR A 163 -3.20 -9.12 -29.39
N PHE A 164 -2.80 -9.04 -28.12
CA PHE A 164 -3.19 -10.05 -27.12
C PHE A 164 -4.72 -10.07 -26.92
N GLY A 165 -5.40 -8.93 -27.05
CA GLY A 165 -6.85 -8.80 -27.03
C GLY A 165 -7.53 -9.67 -28.09
N ARG A 166 -7.00 -9.67 -29.33
CA ARG A 166 -7.44 -10.53 -30.44
C ARG A 166 -7.14 -12.00 -30.17
N ALA A 167 -5.92 -12.33 -29.74
CA ALA A 167 -5.53 -13.71 -29.42
C ALA A 167 -6.43 -14.34 -28.33
N PHE A 168 -6.71 -13.59 -27.26
CA PHE A 168 -7.56 -14.02 -26.15
C PHE A 168 -9.06 -13.70 -26.32
N ALA A 169 -9.52 -13.23 -27.49
CA ALA A 169 -10.92 -12.84 -27.72
C ALA A 169 -11.91 -14.01 -27.58
N LYS A 170 -11.46 -15.25 -27.81
CA LYS A 170 -12.29 -16.47 -27.71
C LYS A 170 -12.36 -17.03 -26.28
N VAL A 171 -11.55 -16.53 -25.34
CA VAL A 171 -11.53 -17.00 -23.95
C VAL A 171 -12.65 -16.34 -23.15
N SER A 172 -13.66 -17.12 -22.76
CA SER A 172 -14.73 -16.60 -21.89
C SER A 172 -14.25 -16.36 -20.46
N GLY A 173 -14.84 -15.40 -19.73
CA GLY A 173 -14.54 -15.16 -18.31
C GLY A 173 -14.73 -16.37 -17.39
N SER A 174 -15.46 -17.41 -17.81
CA SER A 174 -15.55 -18.69 -17.09
C SER A 174 -14.25 -19.51 -17.12
N GLN A 175 -13.38 -19.26 -18.10
CA GLN A 175 -12.07 -19.90 -18.27
C GLN A 175 -10.92 -19.06 -17.68
N PHE A 176 -11.20 -17.79 -17.32
CA PHE A 176 -10.30 -16.94 -16.55
C PHE A 176 -11.08 -16.22 -15.43
N PRO A 177 -11.49 -16.95 -14.36
CA PRO A 177 -12.28 -16.40 -13.25
C PRO A 177 -11.41 -15.58 -12.30
N TRP A 178 -10.78 -14.53 -12.82
CA TRP A 178 -9.69 -13.80 -12.20
C TRP A 178 -10.05 -13.23 -10.82
N MET A 179 -11.25 -12.65 -10.66
CA MET A 179 -11.73 -12.15 -9.36
C MET A 179 -11.76 -13.24 -8.28
N LYS A 180 -12.09 -14.49 -8.66
CA LYS A 180 -12.08 -15.64 -7.75
C LYS A 180 -10.64 -16.05 -7.42
N ILE A 181 -9.80 -16.13 -8.46
CA ILE A 181 -8.38 -16.46 -8.33
C ILE A 181 -7.69 -15.52 -7.33
N LEU A 182 -7.80 -14.20 -7.51
CA LEU A 182 -7.13 -13.22 -6.65
C LEU A 182 -7.68 -13.17 -5.21
N LYS A 183 -8.98 -13.46 -5.02
CA LYS A 183 -9.61 -13.41 -3.68
C LYS A 183 -9.42 -14.68 -2.85
N GLU A 184 -9.43 -15.86 -3.49
CA GLU A 184 -9.45 -17.16 -2.80
C GLU A 184 -8.13 -17.94 -2.91
N SER A 185 -7.20 -17.55 -3.78
CA SER A 185 -5.91 -18.25 -3.93
C SER A 185 -4.80 -17.61 -3.12
N PRO A 186 -3.84 -18.41 -2.59
CA PRO A 186 -2.57 -17.88 -2.09
C PRO A 186 -1.83 -17.05 -3.14
N VAL A 187 -1.06 -16.06 -2.68
CA VAL A 187 -0.17 -15.21 -3.51
C VAL A 187 0.70 -16.07 -4.43
N ALA A 188 1.26 -17.16 -3.88
CA ALA A 188 2.10 -18.11 -4.59
C ALA A 188 1.42 -18.89 -5.74
N LYS A 189 0.07 -18.88 -5.84
CA LYS A 189 -0.67 -19.45 -6.97
C LYS A 189 -1.12 -18.41 -7.99
N MET A 190 -1.48 -17.20 -7.54
CA MET A 190 -1.96 -16.15 -8.45
C MET A 190 -0.83 -15.39 -9.16
N VAL A 191 0.36 -15.35 -8.58
CA VAL A 191 1.54 -14.64 -9.10
C VAL A 191 1.96 -15.10 -10.51
N ASP A 192 1.84 -16.37 -10.83
CA ASP A 192 2.25 -16.87 -12.14
C ASP A 192 1.10 -16.92 -13.16
N LEU A 193 -0.11 -16.55 -12.75
CA LEU A 193 -1.25 -16.38 -13.65
C LEU A 193 -1.36 -14.91 -14.12
N PRO A 194 -1.65 -14.66 -15.42
CA PRO A 194 -1.89 -15.62 -16.49
C PRO A 194 -0.62 -16.12 -17.21
N LEU A 195 0.56 -15.55 -16.92
CA LEU A 195 1.78 -15.73 -17.72
C LEU A 195 2.28 -17.18 -17.85
N SER A 196 1.99 -18.06 -16.90
CA SER A 196 2.34 -19.50 -16.96
C SER A 196 1.71 -20.27 -18.13
N ASN A 197 0.82 -19.62 -18.90
CA ASN A 197 0.21 -20.17 -20.11
C ASN A 197 0.87 -19.66 -21.39
N VAL A 198 1.68 -18.59 -21.31
CA VAL A 198 2.36 -17.95 -22.45
C VAL A 198 3.69 -18.67 -22.67
N SER A 199 4.07 -18.90 -23.94
CA SER A 199 5.36 -19.50 -24.27
C SER A 199 6.52 -18.53 -23.96
N GLU A 200 7.69 -19.09 -23.61
CA GLU A 200 8.86 -18.29 -23.27
C GLU A 200 9.30 -17.38 -24.43
N ASP A 201 9.19 -17.84 -25.68
CA ASP A 201 9.54 -17.02 -26.85
C ASP A 201 8.62 -15.81 -27.03
N VAL A 202 7.31 -15.98 -26.80
CA VAL A 202 6.31 -14.89 -26.84
C VAL A 202 6.52 -13.94 -25.66
N TYR A 203 6.82 -14.47 -24.47
CA TYR A 203 7.13 -13.66 -23.29
C TYR A 203 8.42 -12.85 -23.48
N LYS A 204 9.48 -13.46 -23.99
CA LYS A 204 10.76 -12.81 -24.28
C LYS A 204 10.61 -11.74 -25.36
N THR A 205 10.00 -12.07 -26.50
CA THR A 205 9.73 -11.12 -27.60
C THR A 205 8.95 -9.90 -27.10
N SER A 206 7.89 -10.13 -26.31
CA SER A 206 7.11 -9.05 -25.69
C SER A 206 7.95 -8.20 -24.76
N THR A 207 8.72 -8.82 -23.87
CA THR A 207 9.43 -8.10 -22.80
C THR A 207 10.71 -7.41 -23.30
N ASP A 208 11.43 -7.96 -24.27
CA ASP A 208 12.59 -7.28 -24.89
C ASP A 208 12.16 -6.06 -25.72
N TRP A 209 10.96 -6.07 -26.31
CA TRP A 209 10.35 -4.88 -26.94
C TRP A 209 9.86 -3.84 -25.90
N LEU A 210 9.09 -4.28 -24.90
CA LEU A 210 8.63 -3.41 -23.80
C LEU A 210 9.80 -2.74 -23.06
N ASN A 211 10.96 -3.41 -22.98
CA ASN A 211 12.16 -2.87 -22.34
C ASN A 211 12.70 -1.59 -22.99
N GLN A 212 12.31 -1.31 -24.23
CA GLN A 212 12.71 -0.14 -25.02
C GLN A 212 11.74 1.06 -24.88
N ARG A 213 10.55 0.86 -24.31
CA ARG A 213 9.56 1.94 -24.12
C ARG A 213 9.92 2.80 -22.91
N SER A 214 9.45 4.05 -22.89
CA SER A 214 9.74 5.00 -21.81
C SER A 214 9.03 4.62 -20.51
N VAL A 215 9.62 4.99 -19.36
CA VAL A 215 9.02 4.77 -18.03
C VAL A 215 7.68 5.50 -17.89
N GLU A 216 7.50 6.61 -18.60
CA GLU A 216 6.27 7.40 -18.63
C GLU A 216 5.14 6.69 -19.40
N ALA A 217 5.38 6.25 -20.63
CA ALA A 217 4.39 5.52 -21.44
C ALA A 217 4.01 4.17 -20.81
N LEU A 218 4.99 3.45 -20.23
CA LEU A 218 4.73 2.26 -19.44
C LEU A 218 3.92 2.58 -18.16
N GLY A 219 4.13 3.76 -17.56
CA GLY A 219 3.33 4.27 -16.44
C GLY A 219 1.87 4.52 -16.83
N SER A 220 1.63 5.23 -17.93
CA SER A 220 0.31 5.42 -18.54
C SER A 220 -0.39 4.08 -18.80
N PHE A 221 0.32 3.12 -19.37
CA PHE A 221 -0.20 1.77 -19.64
C PHE A 221 -0.56 0.98 -18.38
N VAL A 222 0.26 1.05 -17.33
CA VAL A 222 -0.02 0.41 -16.03
C VAL A 222 -1.25 1.02 -15.36
N LEU A 223 -1.38 2.35 -15.36
CA LEU A 223 -2.57 3.04 -14.82
C LEU A 223 -3.82 2.68 -15.63
N TRP A 224 -3.76 2.72 -16.97
CA TRP A 224 -4.88 2.35 -17.83
C TRP A 224 -5.32 0.89 -17.63
N SER A 225 -4.37 -0.03 -17.47
CA SER A 225 -4.64 -1.44 -17.21
C SER A 225 -5.31 -1.64 -15.84
N LEU A 226 -4.81 -0.96 -14.79
CA LEU A 226 -5.40 -0.97 -13.46
C LEU A 226 -6.82 -0.39 -13.44
N ASP A 227 -7.04 0.75 -14.10
CA ASP A 227 -8.37 1.38 -14.20
C ASP A 227 -9.37 0.48 -14.94
N SER A 228 -8.92 -0.23 -15.97
CA SER A 228 -9.74 -1.20 -16.71
C SER A 228 -10.15 -2.38 -15.82
N ILE A 229 -9.22 -2.92 -15.02
CA ILE A 229 -9.51 -4.01 -14.06
C ILE A 229 -10.44 -3.52 -12.94
N ILE A 230 -10.22 -2.33 -12.39
CA ILE A 230 -11.05 -1.79 -11.29
C ILE A 230 -12.46 -1.42 -11.77
N SER A 231 -12.60 -0.99 -13.03
CA SER A 231 -13.92 -0.78 -13.65
C SER A 231 -14.70 -2.10 -13.81
N ASP A 232 -14.02 -3.20 -14.15
CA ASP A 232 -14.61 -4.55 -14.22
C ASP A 232 -15.12 -5.00 -12.83
N ILE A 233 -14.37 -4.72 -11.76
CA ILE A 233 -14.83 -4.94 -10.37
C ILE A 233 -16.13 -4.19 -10.09
N ALA A 234 -16.21 -2.91 -10.44
CA ALA A 234 -17.38 -2.07 -10.17
C ALA A 234 -18.62 -2.56 -10.94
N LEU A 235 -18.46 -2.93 -12.22
CA LEU A 235 -19.51 -3.52 -13.05
C LEU A 235 -20.03 -4.84 -12.46
N HIS A 236 -19.13 -5.68 -11.96
CA HIS A 236 -19.52 -6.95 -11.34
C HIS A 236 -20.21 -6.76 -9.98
N GLN A 237 -19.76 -5.82 -9.14
CA GLN A 237 -20.43 -5.50 -7.86
C GLN A 237 -21.82 -4.88 -8.07
N GLY A 238 -22.00 -4.00 -9.07
CA GLY A 238 -23.28 -3.37 -9.38
C GLY A 238 -24.37 -4.31 -9.91
N SER A 239 -24.05 -5.59 -10.16
CA SER A 239 -24.99 -6.56 -10.74
C SER A 239 -25.99 -7.17 -9.76
N THR A 240 -25.79 -7.01 -8.45
CA THR A 240 -26.70 -7.58 -7.43
C THR A 240 -27.95 -6.71 -7.20
N LYS A 241 -29.12 -7.26 -7.54
CA LYS A 241 -30.49 -6.70 -7.40
C LYS A 241 -30.84 -5.54 -8.35
N GLY A 242 -31.45 -5.91 -9.48
CA GLY A 242 -32.63 -5.18 -9.98
C GLY A 242 -32.44 -3.98 -10.91
N ALA A 243 -31.29 -3.83 -11.58
CA ALA A 243 -31.15 -2.86 -12.66
C ALA A 243 -31.71 -3.40 -13.99
N LYS A 244 -32.39 -2.56 -14.77
CA LYS A 244 -32.77 -2.90 -16.16
C LYS A 244 -31.53 -3.13 -17.02
N LYS A 245 -31.67 -3.99 -18.03
CA LYS A 245 -30.62 -4.35 -19.00
C LYS A 245 -30.26 -3.15 -19.89
N VAL A 246 -29.41 -2.24 -19.38
CA VAL A 246 -28.76 -1.21 -20.18
C VAL A 246 -28.03 -1.88 -21.35
N VAL A 247 -28.07 -1.26 -22.53
CA VAL A 247 -27.45 -1.79 -23.74
C VAL A 247 -25.98 -2.09 -23.45
N GLN A 248 -25.60 -3.36 -23.65
CA GLN A 248 -24.26 -3.85 -23.34
C GLN A 248 -23.29 -3.36 -24.43
N GLN A 249 -22.87 -2.09 -24.32
CA GLN A 249 -21.74 -1.58 -25.08
C GLN A 249 -20.56 -2.52 -24.86
N ALA A 250 -19.99 -3.03 -25.96
CA ALA A 250 -19.16 -4.22 -25.90
C ALA A 250 -17.93 -4.02 -25.01
N ALA A 251 -17.71 -4.94 -24.07
CA ALA A 251 -16.44 -5.09 -23.38
C ALA A 251 -15.41 -5.63 -24.40
N SER A 252 -14.90 -4.74 -25.25
CA SER A 252 -14.14 -5.03 -26.46
C SER A 252 -12.70 -5.48 -26.23
N LYS A 253 -12.29 -5.63 -24.96
CA LYS A 253 -10.93 -6.01 -24.56
C LYS A 253 -10.98 -7.25 -23.66
N SER A 254 -10.25 -8.29 -24.04
CA SER A 254 -10.18 -9.52 -23.24
C SER A 254 -9.41 -9.25 -21.94
N GLN A 255 -10.05 -9.49 -20.79
CA GLN A 255 -9.39 -9.30 -19.48
C GLN A 255 -8.09 -10.09 -19.37
N VAL A 256 -7.99 -11.27 -20.00
CA VAL A 256 -6.75 -12.06 -20.07
C VAL A 256 -5.60 -11.24 -20.67
N ALA A 257 -5.86 -10.50 -21.75
CA ALA A 257 -4.84 -9.69 -22.42
C ALA A 257 -4.34 -8.54 -21.55
N ILE A 258 -5.24 -7.87 -20.80
CA ILE A 258 -4.89 -6.81 -19.86
C ILE A 258 -3.99 -7.37 -18.74
N PHE A 259 -4.37 -8.52 -18.16
CA PHE A 259 -3.56 -9.20 -17.15
C PHE A 259 -2.20 -9.72 -17.70
N VAL A 260 -2.13 -10.19 -18.94
CA VAL A 260 -0.88 -10.61 -19.60
C VAL A 260 0.05 -9.41 -19.81
N GLY A 261 -0.43 -8.35 -20.48
CA GLY A 261 0.38 -7.17 -20.78
C GLY A 261 0.84 -6.44 -19.52
N LEU A 262 -0.04 -6.28 -18.52
CA LEU A 262 0.30 -5.68 -17.23
C LEU A 262 1.37 -6.49 -16.49
N ALA A 263 1.27 -7.83 -16.47
CA ALA A 263 2.29 -8.67 -15.84
C ALA A 263 3.64 -8.62 -16.57
N MET A 264 3.65 -8.59 -17.91
CA MET A 264 4.88 -8.43 -18.71
C MET A 264 5.58 -7.09 -18.41
N VAL A 265 4.84 -5.98 -18.39
CA VAL A 265 5.39 -4.66 -18.07
C VAL A 265 5.97 -4.63 -16.66
N LEU A 266 5.21 -5.11 -15.66
CA LEU A 266 5.64 -5.09 -14.26
C LEU A 266 6.85 -6.00 -13.99
N ARG A 267 6.94 -7.17 -14.63
CA ARG A 267 8.12 -8.05 -14.53
C ARG A 267 9.35 -7.50 -15.26
N ARG A 268 9.17 -6.72 -16.35
CA ARG A 268 10.28 -6.18 -17.15
C ARG A 268 10.83 -4.83 -16.68
N LYS A 269 9.95 -3.98 -16.14
CA LYS A 269 10.26 -2.61 -15.66
C LYS A 269 9.54 -2.34 -14.32
N PRO A 270 9.89 -3.06 -13.25
CA PRO A 270 9.20 -2.94 -11.96
C PRO A 270 9.28 -1.51 -11.37
N ASP A 271 10.30 -0.72 -11.73
CA ASP A 271 10.47 0.69 -11.35
C ASP A 271 9.30 1.62 -11.76
N VAL A 272 8.53 1.24 -12.79
CA VAL A 272 7.32 1.96 -13.20
C VAL A 272 6.32 2.02 -12.03
N LEU A 273 6.20 0.95 -11.24
CA LEU A 273 5.27 0.92 -10.11
C LEU A 273 5.75 1.80 -8.93
N ILE A 274 7.03 2.13 -8.88
CA ILE A 274 7.64 3.02 -7.89
C ILE A 274 7.44 4.50 -8.22
N SER A 275 7.38 4.88 -9.50
CA SER A 275 6.98 6.25 -9.90
C SER A 275 5.49 6.49 -9.72
N LEU A 276 4.64 5.47 -9.96
CA LEU A 276 3.19 5.53 -9.77
C LEU A 276 2.73 5.50 -8.30
N LEU A 277 3.63 5.21 -7.35
CA LEU A 277 3.29 4.98 -5.94
C LEU A 277 2.52 6.14 -5.25
N PRO A 278 2.79 7.44 -5.51
CA PRO A 278 1.99 8.53 -4.97
C PRO A 278 0.56 8.50 -5.50
N SER A 279 0.38 8.30 -6.82
CA SER A 279 -0.94 8.22 -7.46
C SER A 279 -1.78 7.05 -6.93
N LEU A 280 -1.15 5.91 -6.63
CA LEU A 280 -1.81 4.76 -6.00
C LEU A 280 -2.23 5.02 -4.54
N LYS A 281 -1.51 5.88 -3.81
CA LYS A 281 -1.82 6.24 -2.42
C LYS A 281 -2.89 7.32 -2.32
N GLU A 282 -2.76 8.37 -3.11
CA GLU A 282 -3.56 9.59 -2.98
C GLU A 282 -4.93 9.45 -3.67
N ASN A 283 -5.02 8.69 -4.77
CA ASN A 283 -6.28 8.55 -5.50
C ASN A 283 -7.18 7.46 -4.89
N ALA A 284 -8.31 7.89 -4.31
CA ALA A 284 -9.33 7.03 -3.73
C ALA A 284 -9.88 5.95 -4.69
N LYS A 285 -9.73 6.10 -6.01
CA LYS A 285 -10.10 5.05 -6.97
C LYS A 285 -9.31 3.76 -6.76
N TYR A 286 -8.07 3.82 -6.27
CA TYR A 286 -7.26 2.64 -5.93
C TYR A 286 -7.47 2.13 -4.49
N GLN A 287 -7.93 2.98 -3.58
CA GLN A 287 -8.18 2.60 -2.18
C GLN A 287 -9.44 1.71 -2.05
N GLY A 288 -9.35 0.59 -1.34
CA GLY A 288 -10.48 -0.31 -1.07
C GLY A 288 -10.05 -1.73 -0.66
N GLN A 289 -10.82 -2.39 0.21
CA GLN A 289 -10.58 -3.78 0.61
C GLN A 289 -10.85 -4.77 -0.54
N ASP A 290 -11.76 -4.43 -1.44
CA ASP A 290 -12.13 -5.18 -2.63
C ASP A 290 -11.06 -5.10 -3.75
N LYS A 291 -10.29 -4.01 -3.77
CA LYS A 291 -9.20 -3.72 -4.73
C LYS A 291 -7.85 -4.26 -4.27
N LEU A 292 -7.65 -4.43 -2.96
CA LEU A 292 -6.39 -4.93 -2.39
C LEU A 292 -5.87 -6.22 -3.07
N PRO A 293 -6.67 -7.24 -3.41
CA PRO A 293 -6.17 -8.43 -4.10
C PRO A 293 -5.51 -8.13 -5.46
N VAL A 294 -6.00 -7.13 -6.21
CA VAL A 294 -5.39 -6.67 -7.46
C VAL A 294 -4.06 -5.96 -7.20
N LEU A 295 -4.02 -5.08 -6.19
CA LEU A 295 -2.81 -4.35 -5.80
C LEU A 295 -1.72 -5.28 -5.27
N VAL A 296 -2.08 -6.29 -4.48
CA VAL A 296 -1.19 -7.36 -4.03
C VAL A 296 -0.66 -8.15 -5.24
N TRP A 297 -1.52 -8.57 -6.17
CA TRP A 297 -1.09 -9.25 -7.40
C TRP A 297 -0.12 -8.39 -8.23
N VAL A 298 -0.44 -7.11 -8.44
CA VAL A 298 0.41 -6.15 -9.18
C VAL A 298 1.78 -5.96 -8.52
N ILE A 299 1.84 -5.77 -7.21
CA ILE A 299 3.12 -5.68 -6.47
C ILE A 299 3.87 -7.01 -6.53
N THR A 300 3.18 -8.15 -6.56
CA THR A 300 3.82 -9.46 -6.73
C THR A 300 4.36 -9.67 -8.15
N GLN A 301 3.76 -9.08 -9.20
CA GLN A 301 4.38 -9.08 -10.54
C GLN A 301 5.67 -8.26 -10.58
N ALA A 302 5.69 -7.06 -9.96
CA ALA A 302 6.91 -6.27 -9.84
C ALA A 302 7.99 -7.03 -9.04
N CYS A 303 7.60 -7.72 -7.97
CA CYS A 303 8.46 -8.58 -7.17
C CYS A 303 9.07 -9.77 -7.95
N GLN A 304 8.40 -10.29 -8.98
CA GLN A 304 8.95 -11.34 -9.86
C GLN A 304 9.97 -10.78 -10.87
N GLY A 305 9.96 -9.46 -11.12
CA GLY A 305 10.99 -8.77 -11.89
C GLY A 305 12.19 -8.37 -11.03
N ASP A 306 11.94 -7.78 -9.86
CA ASP A 306 12.97 -7.35 -8.91
C ASP A 306 12.46 -7.47 -7.45
N LEU A 307 13.18 -8.24 -6.63
CA LEU A 307 12.85 -8.47 -5.21
C LEU A 307 13.01 -7.22 -4.33
N VAL A 308 13.94 -6.33 -4.67
CA VAL A 308 14.22 -5.08 -3.97
C VAL A 308 13.08 -4.10 -4.19
N VAL A 309 12.61 -3.99 -5.44
CA VAL A 309 11.39 -3.24 -5.79
C VAL A 309 10.17 -3.85 -5.11
N GLY A 310 10.02 -5.17 -5.17
CA GLY A 310 8.95 -5.90 -4.48
C GLY A 310 8.89 -5.59 -2.98
N LEU A 311 10.04 -5.60 -2.30
CA LEU A 311 10.12 -5.26 -0.87
C LEU A 311 9.85 -3.78 -0.61
N PHE A 312 10.43 -2.87 -1.39
CA PHE A 312 10.17 -1.43 -1.25
C PHE A 312 8.67 -1.11 -1.38
N LEU A 313 8.00 -1.68 -2.38
CA LEU A 313 6.56 -1.53 -2.57
C LEU A 313 5.77 -2.14 -1.41
N TRP A 314 6.17 -3.31 -0.91
CA TRP A 314 5.55 -3.89 0.28
C TRP A 314 5.69 -2.96 1.50
N VAL A 315 6.90 -2.50 1.81
CA VAL A 315 7.20 -1.64 2.96
C VAL A 315 6.52 -0.27 2.86
N HIS A 316 6.50 0.33 1.67
CA HIS A 316 6.01 1.70 1.47
C HIS A 316 4.51 1.78 1.19
N PHE A 317 3.85 0.69 0.78
CA PHE A 317 2.43 0.70 0.39
C PHE A 317 1.57 -0.33 1.11
N LEU A 318 1.93 -1.61 1.09
CA LEU A 318 1.10 -2.68 1.68
C LEU A 318 1.19 -2.73 3.22
N PHE A 319 2.39 -2.69 3.77
CA PHE A 319 2.61 -2.80 5.21
C PHE A 319 1.91 -1.69 6.04
N PRO A 320 1.90 -0.41 5.63
CA PRO A 320 1.11 0.63 6.30
C PRO A 320 -0.39 0.36 6.38
N MET A 321 -0.95 -0.46 5.48
CA MET A 321 -2.37 -0.88 5.53
C MET A 321 -2.65 -1.86 6.67
N LEU A 322 -1.63 -2.49 7.25
CA LEU A 322 -1.76 -3.35 8.43
C LEU A 322 -1.77 -2.55 9.74
N SER A 323 -1.05 -1.43 9.78
CA SER A 323 -0.84 -0.57 10.94
C SER A 323 -1.95 0.48 11.17
N GLY A 324 -3.06 0.38 10.44
CA GLY A 324 -4.20 1.30 10.55
C GLY A 324 -5.03 1.11 11.82
N LYS A 325 -5.74 2.16 12.26
CA LYS A 325 -6.62 2.13 13.44
C LYS A 325 -7.86 1.22 13.29
N SER A 326 -8.23 0.85 12.07
CA SER A 326 -9.24 -0.17 11.81
C SER A 326 -8.60 -1.55 11.87
N ASN A 327 -9.16 -2.46 12.67
CA ASN A 327 -8.66 -3.84 12.80
C ASN A 327 -8.59 -4.51 11.42
N SER A 328 -7.38 -4.66 10.87
CA SER A 328 -7.17 -5.01 9.48
C SER A 328 -7.74 -6.40 9.17
N ASN A 329 -8.62 -6.49 8.16
CA ASN A 329 -9.29 -7.73 7.74
C ASN A 329 -8.30 -8.91 7.71
N PRO A 330 -8.58 -10.05 8.40
CA PRO A 330 -7.66 -11.18 8.45
C PRO A 330 -7.19 -11.69 7.08
N GLN A 331 -8.05 -11.68 6.06
CA GLN A 331 -7.70 -12.05 4.68
C GLN A 331 -6.74 -11.03 4.05
N SER A 332 -6.98 -9.74 4.25
CA SER A 332 -6.09 -8.65 3.81
C SER A 332 -4.72 -8.73 4.49
N ARG A 333 -4.70 -9.05 5.79
CA ARG A 333 -3.49 -9.26 6.58
C ARG A 333 -2.69 -10.47 6.10
N ASP A 334 -3.37 -11.58 5.82
CA ASP A 334 -2.78 -12.80 5.27
C ASP A 334 -2.17 -12.57 3.87
N LEU A 335 -2.91 -11.97 2.93
CA LEU A 335 -2.40 -11.67 1.59
C LEU A 335 -1.16 -10.77 1.63
N ILE A 336 -1.13 -9.76 2.51
CA ILE A 336 0.03 -8.87 2.64
C ILE A 336 1.23 -9.62 3.25
N LEU A 337 1.03 -10.49 4.25
CA LEU A 337 2.12 -11.30 4.82
C LEU A 337 2.68 -12.31 3.81
N GLN A 338 1.83 -12.97 3.02
CA GLN A 338 2.27 -13.92 1.98
C GLN A 338 3.21 -13.28 0.92
N VAL A 339 3.12 -11.97 0.67
CA VAL A 339 4.05 -11.26 -0.23
C VAL A 339 5.45 -11.20 0.39
N VAL A 340 5.57 -10.75 1.64
CA VAL A 340 6.90 -10.61 2.28
C VAL A 340 7.53 -11.96 2.61
N GLU A 341 6.72 -12.96 2.97
CA GLU A 341 7.19 -14.34 3.14
C GLU A 341 7.75 -14.92 1.83
N ARG A 342 7.13 -14.63 0.67
CA ARG A 342 7.66 -15.02 -0.64
C ARG A 342 8.97 -14.29 -0.95
N ILE A 343 9.07 -13.01 -0.60
CA ILE A 343 10.31 -12.22 -0.76
C ILE A 343 11.44 -12.82 0.07
N THR A 344 11.24 -13.04 1.37
CA THR A 344 12.29 -13.54 2.28
C THR A 344 12.68 -14.99 1.99
N SER A 345 11.73 -15.82 1.51
CA SER A 345 11.97 -17.22 1.14
C SER A 345 12.56 -17.40 -0.26
N SER A 346 12.74 -16.32 -1.04
CA SER A 346 13.24 -16.41 -2.41
C SER A 346 14.73 -16.83 -2.45
N PRO A 347 15.17 -17.68 -3.40
CA PRO A 347 16.56 -18.04 -3.55
C PRO A 347 17.47 -16.81 -3.65
N LYS A 348 18.52 -16.75 -2.81
CA LYS A 348 19.45 -15.61 -2.68
C LYS A 348 18.83 -14.28 -2.18
N ALA A 349 17.59 -14.28 -1.66
CA ALA A 349 16.90 -13.08 -1.16
C ALA A 349 17.79 -12.19 -0.29
N ARG A 350 18.46 -12.77 0.73
CA ARG A 350 19.37 -12.05 1.61
C ARG A 350 20.49 -11.31 0.84
N THR A 351 21.16 -11.97 -0.08
CA THR A 351 22.23 -11.35 -0.89
C THR A 351 21.70 -10.25 -1.82
N ILE A 352 20.51 -10.44 -2.39
CA ILE A 352 19.89 -9.47 -3.31
C ILE A 352 19.43 -8.22 -2.54
N LEU A 353 18.73 -8.41 -1.42
CA LEU A 353 18.12 -7.31 -0.66
C LEU A 353 19.16 -6.46 0.09
N LEU A 354 20.21 -7.07 0.67
CA LEU A 354 21.27 -6.33 1.39
C LEU A 354 22.16 -5.46 0.48
N ASN A 355 22.22 -5.78 -0.82
CA ASN A 355 22.94 -5.00 -1.82
C ASN A 355 22.00 -4.16 -2.70
N GLY A 356 20.69 -4.23 -2.47
CA GLY A 356 19.66 -3.62 -3.29
C GLY A 356 19.41 -2.15 -2.94
N ALA A 357 19.22 -1.31 -3.97
CA ALA A 357 18.81 0.08 -3.80
C ALA A 357 17.84 0.49 -4.92
N VAL A 358 16.70 1.09 -4.54
CA VAL A 358 15.62 1.47 -5.46
C VAL A 358 15.80 2.89 -6.03
N ARG A 359 16.23 3.85 -5.20
CA ARG A 359 16.67 5.18 -5.66
C ARG A 359 17.91 5.60 -4.91
N LYS A 360 18.74 6.47 -5.51
CA LYS A 360 19.97 6.98 -4.90
C LYS A 360 19.65 7.76 -3.60
N GLY A 361 19.94 7.15 -2.46
CA GLY A 361 19.73 7.72 -1.13
C GLY A 361 18.43 7.29 -0.43
N GLU A 362 17.50 6.62 -1.12
CA GLU A 362 16.28 6.08 -0.53
C GLU A 362 16.54 4.67 0.04
N ARG A 363 15.93 4.34 1.17
CA ARG A 363 16.05 3.01 1.81
C ARG A 363 14.91 2.09 1.38
N VAL A 364 15.21 0.81 1.22
CA VAL A 364 14.21 -0.25 1.01
C VAL A 364 13.35 -0.47 2.26
N VAL A 365 13.98 -0.38 3.44
CA VAL A 365 13.31 -0.35 4.75
C VAL A 365 13.71 0.93 5.50
N PRO A 366 12.87 1.97 5.52
CA PRO A 366 13.14 3.19 6.31
C PRO A 366 13.09 2.96 7.83
N PRO A 367 13.74 3.83 8.64
CA PRO A 367 13.73 3.75 10.10
C PRO A 367 12.34 3.62 10.74
N SER A 368 11.36 4.41 10.29
CA SER A 368 9.97 4.35 10.75
C SER A 368 9.26 3.05 10.37
N SER A 369 9.63 2.43 9.24
CA SER A 369 9.10 1.12 8.87
C SER A 369 9.73 -0.02 9.68
N LEU A 370 11.01 0.08 10.07
CA LEU A 370 11.62 -0.87 11.01
C LEU A 370 11.01 -0.76 12.41
N ASP A 371 10.74 0.46 12.89
CA ASP A 371 10.05 0.72 14.16
C ASP A 371 8.62 0.12 14.19
N LEU A 372 7.87 0.28 13.08
CA LEU A 372 6.57 -0.39 12.91
C LEU A 372 6.69 -1.91 12.82
N LEU A 373 7.69 -2.45 12.09
CA LEU A 373 7.97 -3.89 12.01
C LEU A 373 8.30 -4.48 13.39
N MET A 374 9.11 -3.78 14.18
CA MET A 374 9.49 -4.18 15.53
C MET A 374 8.26 -4.30 16.44
N ARG A 375 7.36 -3.30 16.46
CA ARG A 375 6.10 -3.40 17.24
C ARG A 375 5.12 -4.45 16.72
N ALA A 376 5.11 -4.72 15.41
CA ALA A 376 4.31 -5.80 14.84
C ALA A 376 4.86 -7.20 15.19
N THR A 377 6.18 -7.29 15.42
CA THR A 377 6.89 -8.52 15.80
C THR A 377 6.80 -8.80 17.30
N PHE A 378 6.95 -7.78 18.14
CA PHE A 378 6.95 -7.89 19.60
C PHE A 378 5.79 -7.11 20.26
N PRO A 379 4.51 -7.42 19.97
CA PRO A 379 3.38 -6.82 20.67
C PRO A 379 3.27 -7.37 22.09
N ALA A 380 2.48 -6.70 22.95
CA ALA A 380 2.16 -7.21 24.28
C ALA A 380 1.51 -8.62 24.20
N ASN A 381 1.75 -9.48 25.19
CA ASN A 381 1.30 -10.88 25.18
C ASN A 381 -0.21 -11.06 24.93
N SER A 382 -1.05 -10.12 25.41
CA SER A 382 -2.50 -10.09 25.18
C SER A 382 -2.93 -9.71 23.76
N ALA A 383 -2.00 -9.18 22.95
CA ALA A 383 -2.20 -8.79 21.55
C ALA A 383 -1.45 -9.70 20.56
N ARG A 384 -0.70 -10.71 21.02
CA ARG A 384 -0.07 -11.72 20.15
C ARG A 384 -1.14 -12.54 19.42
N VAL A 385 -0.94 -12.78 18.13
CA VAL A 385 -1.87 -13.49 17.23
C VAL A 385 -1.09 -14.36 16.25
N LYS A 386 -1.75 -15.24 15.48
CA LYS A 386 -1.10 -16.06 14.42
C LYS A 386 -0.35 -15.26 13.34
N ALA A 387 -0.55 -13.94 13.27
CA ALA A 387 0.22 -13.05 12.41
C ALA A 387 1.57 -12.63 13.03
N THR A 388 1.71 -12.67 14.36
CA THR A 388 2.94 -12.33 15.09
C THR A 388 4.06 -13.31 14.75
N GLU A 389 3.78 -14.62 14.78
CA GLU A 389 4.71 -15.69 14.36
C GLU A 389 5.28 -15.47 12.94
N ARG A 390 4.46 -14.89 12.05
CA ARG A 390 4.83 -14.58 10.66
C ARG A 390 5.68 -13.33 10.55
N PHE A 391 5.44 -12.32 11.41
CA PHE A 391 6.36 -11.19 11.56
C PHE A 391 7.71 -11.65 12.15
N GLU A 392 7.71 -12.49 13.18
CA GLU A 392 8.90 -13.06 13.81
C GLU A 392 9.77 -13.84 12.82
N ALA A 393 9.15 -14.56 11.86
CA ALA A 393 9.86 -15.27 10.80
C ALA A 393 10.57 -14.34 9.78
N VAL A 394 9.96 -13.20 9.41
CA VAL A 394 10.55 -12.28 8.40
C VAL A 394 11.42 -11.18 9.01
N TYR A 395 11.16 -10.80 10.27
CA TYR A 395 11.77 -9.64 10.93
C TYR A 395 13.31 -9.65 10.93
N PRO A 396 14.03 -10.75 11.20
CA PRO A 396 15.50 -10.75 11.23
C PRO A 396 16.13 -10.27 9.91
N LEU A 397 15.59 -10.70 8.76
CA LEU A 397 16.09 -10.27 7.45
C LEU A 397 15.69 -8.81 7.14
N LEU A 398 14.48 -8.40 7.50
CA LEU A 398 14.02 -7.02 7.28
C LEU A 398 14.79 -6.01 8.16
N LYS A 399 15.13 -6.40 9.39
CA LYS A 399 16.06 -5.68 10.27
C LYS A 399 17.43 -5.55 9.62
N GLU A 400 17.99 -6.64 9.09
CA GLU A 400 19.29 -6.60 8.44
C GLU A 400 19.29 -5.67 7.22
N VAL A 401 18.26 -5.72 6.37
CA VAL A 401 18.09 -4.85 5.17
C VAL A 401 17.80 -3.38 5.54
N ALA A 402 17.23 -3.11 6.72
CA ALA A 402 17.11 -1.75 7.23
C ALA A 402 18.47 -1.18 7.67
N LEU A 403 19.28 -2.00 8.36
CA LEU A 403 20.55 -1.60 8.97
C LEU A 403 21.78 -1.78 8.06
N SER A 404 21.63 -2.39 6.87
CA SER A 404 22.71 -2.66 5.92
C SER A 404 23.30 -1.39 5.31
N VAL A 405 24.26 -0.81 6.03
CA VAL A 405 24.95 0.44 5.70
C VAL A 405 26.43 0.29 6.07
N SER A 406 27.34 0.84 5.28
CA SER A 406 28.76 0.85 5.62
C SER A 406 29.02 1.67 6.90
N SER A 407 29.69 1.05 7.88
CA SER A 407 30.00 1.70 9.16
C SER A 407 30.89 2.95 8.96
N GLY A 408 30.79 3.91 9.88
CA GLY A 408 31.44 5.22 9.80
C GLY A 408 30.92 6.18 8.71
N SER A 409 30.07 5.72 7.77
CA SER A 409 29.58 6.55 6.68
C SER A 409 28.58 7.64 7.11
N LYS A 410 28.40 8.67 6.27
CA LYS A 410 27.31 9.67 6.45
C LYS A 410 25.94 9.00 6.54
N ALA A 411 25.75 7.92 5.79
CA ALA A 411 24.53 7.12 5.79
C ALA A 411 24.32 6.38 7.12
N MET A 412 25.40 5.92 7.79
CA MET A 412 25.36 5.32 9.12
C MET A 412 24.99 6.34 10.20
N LYS A 413 25.58 7.55 10.14
CA LYS A 413 25.20 8.65 11.03
C LYS A 413 23.72 9.03 10.91
N GLN A 414 23.19 9.09 9.70
CA GLN A 414 21.78 9.42 9.48
C GLN A 414 20.82 8.34 10.02
N ILE A 415 21.07 7.05 9.76
CA ILE A 415 20.18 5.99 10.25
C ILE A 415 20.22 5.86 11.78
N THR A 416 21.40 5.94 12.41
CA THR A 416 21.50 5.90 13.88
C THR A 416 20.81 7.09 14.54
N GLN A 417 20.96 8.30 13.99
CA GLN A 417 20.24 9.49 14.47
C GLN A 417 18.72 9.39 14.33
N GLN A 418 18.22 8.76 13.26
CA GLN A 418 16.79 8.56 13.04
C GLN A 418 16.21 7.37 13.82
N MET A 419 16.98 6.33 14.07
CA MET A 419 16.55 5.11 14.76
C MET A 419 16.50 5.28 16.28
N LEU A 420 17.47 6.00 16.86
CA LEU A 420 17.62 6.14 18.31
C LEU A 420 16.35 6.66 19.03
N PRO A 421 15.61 7.67 18.52
CA PRO A 421 14.33 8.11 19.12
C PRO A 421 13.20 7.08 19.05
N PHE A 422 13.16 6.24 18.01
CA PHE A 422 12.19 5.14 17.91
C PHE A 422 12.52 4.04 18.93
N ALA A 423 13.80 3.65 19.00
CA ALA A 423 14.31 2.63 19.90
C ALA A 423 14.10 2.99 21.38
N ILE A 424 14.43 4.22 21.81
CA ILE A 424 14.22 4.60 23.22
C ILE A 424 12.74 4.63 23.61
N LYS A 425 11.87 5.08 22.70
CA LYS A 425 10.43 5.11 22.95
C LYS A 425 9.87 3.70 23.11
N ALA A 426 10.21 2.78 22.19
CA ALA A 426 9.80 1.38 22.28
C ALA A 426 10.34 0.66 23.52
N ALA A 427 11.54 1.02 24.00
CA ALA A 427 12.07 0.52 25.27
C ALA A 427 11.30 1.01 26.50
N GLY A 428 10.60 2.16 26.41
CA GLY A 428 9.73 2.71 27.45
C GLY A 428 8.29 2.21 27.43
N GLU A 429 7.85 1.44 26.42
CA GLU A 429 6.46 1.01 26.26
C GLU A 429 6.02 -0.13 27.21
N GLY A 430 6.89 -0.55 28.15
CA GLY A 430 6.57 -1.52 29.22
C GLY A 430 6.39 -2.98 28.78
N ILE A 431 6.57 -3.28 27.49
CA ILE A 431 6.46 -4.62 26.91
C ILE A 431 7.84 -5.29 26.93
N PRO A 432 8.06 -6.39 27.67
CA PRO A 432 9.41 -6.94 27.87
C PRO A 432 10.16 -7.38 26.61
N GLU A 433 9.48 -8.08 25.68
CA GLU A 433 10.08 -8.55 24.42
C GLU A 433 10.49 -7.36 23.53
N LEU A 434 9.58 -6.40 23.37
CA LEU A 434 9.81 -5.15 22.64
C LEU A 434 10.96 -4.35 23.25
N ALA A 435 10.98 -4.21 24.57
CA ALA A 435 12.01 -3.42 25.26
C ALA A 435 13.39 -4.07 25.17
N GLY A 436 13.48 -5.40 25.16
CA GLY A 436 14.72 -6.14 24.91
C GLY A 436 15.31 -5.83 23.53
N GLU A 437 14.49 -5.92 22.48
CA GLU A 437 14.94 -5.68 21.09
C GLU A 437 15.13 -4.19 20.77
N ALA A 438 14.26 -3.32 21.27
CA ALA A 438 14.42 -1.88 21.15
C ALA A 438 15.72 -1.41 21.84
N SER A 439 16.08 -2.02 22.98
CA SER A 439 17.37 -1.76 23.63
C SER A 439 18.56 -2.34 22.83
N ASN A 440 18.41 -3.48 22.14
CA ASN A 440 19.44 -3.96 21.19
C ASN A 440 19.69 -2.91 20.09
N LEU A 441 18.64 -2.36 19.49
CA LEU A 441 18.73 -1.32 18.46
C LEU A 441 19.30 0.00 19.00
N PHE A 442 18.96 0.38 20.23
CA PHE A 442 19.51 1.57 20.87
C PHE A 442 21.01 1.42 21.13
N ILE A 443 21.45 0.31 21.73
CA ILE A 443 22.86 0.02 21.97
C ILE A 443 23.63 -0.08 20.65
N TRP A 444 23.05 -0.70 19.61
CA TRP A 444 23.63 -0.68 18.26
C TRP A 444 23.88 0.75 17.76
N CYS A 445 22.91 1.66 17.90
CA CYS A 445 23.08 3.08 17.53
C CYS A 445 24.23 3.75 18.29
N LEU A 446 24.37 3.48 19.60
CA LEU A 446 25.50 3.96 20.38
C LEU A 446 26.84 3.42 19.84
N THR A 447 26.92 2.12 19.49
CA THR A 447 28.18 1.49 19.02
C THR A 447 28.60 1.86 17.60
N GLU A 448 27.69 2.26 16.72
CA GLU A 448 28.02 2.65 15.33
C GLU A 448 28.14 4.18 15.14
N ASN A 449 27.73 5.00 16.12
CA ASN A 449 27.81 6.45 16.02
C ASN A 449 28.07 7.15 17.38
N PRO A 450 29.28 7.69 17.63
CA PRO A 450 29.57 8.44 18.86
C PRO A 450 28.68 9.66 19.12
N ASP A 451 28.06 10.25 18.09
CA ASP A 451 27.12 11.36 18.27
C ASP A 451 25.77 10.92 18.88
N SER A 452 25.43 9.63 18.79
CA SER A 452 24.23 9.07 19.44
C SER A 452 24.29 9.11 20.97
N CYS A 453 25.49 9.13 21.57
CA CYS A 453 25.65 9.37 23.01
C CYS A 453 25.15 10.78 23.40
N LYS A 454 25.50 11.81 22.61
CA LYS A 454 25.03 13.19 22.82
C LYS A 454 23.52 13.31 22.61
N GLN A 455 22.98 12.56 21.66
CA GLN A 455 21.54 12.50 21.41
C GLN A 455 20.80 11.90 22.61
N TRP A 456 21.36 10.89 23.28
CA TRP A 456 20.81 10.33 24.51
C TRP A 456 20.86 11.33 25.69
N ASP A 457 22.01 11.98 25.90
CA ASP A 457 22.18 13.05 26.90
C ASP A 457 21.17 14.21 26.74
N ASN A 458 20.58 14.39 25.54
CA ASN A 458 19.51 15.38 25.28
C ASN A 458 18.08 14.88 25.55
N ILE A 459 17.81 13.57 25.51
CA ILE A 459 16.42 13.01 25.55
C ILE A 459 16.14 12.08 26.74
N TYR A 460 17.16 11.70 27.52
CA TYR A 460 17.00 10.74 28.63
C TYR A 460 16.01 11.20 29.72
N MET A 461 15.89 12.53 29.96
CA MET A 461 14.96 13.09 30.94
C MET A 461 13.48 12.87 30.58
N GLU A 462 13.16 12.82 29.28
CA GLU A 462 11.81 12.52 28.78
C GLU A 462 11.55 11.00 28.72
N ASN A 463 12.60 10.18 28.90
CA ASN A 463 12.61 8.74 28.66
C ASN A 463 13.37 8.01 29.78
N LEU A 464 13.10 8.36 31.05
CA LEU A 464 13.88 7.87 32.20
C LEU A 464 13.79 6.34 32.35
N ASP A 465 12.58 5.77 32.36
CA ASP A 465 12.39 4.32 32.55
C ASP A 465 13.03 3.50 31.42
N ALA A 466 12.88 3.96 30.17
CA ALA A 466 13.58 3.39 29.02
C ALA A 466 15.10 3.47 29.18
N SER A 467 15.61 4.62 29.65
CA SER A 467 17.04 4.81 29.90
C SER A 467 17.55 3.88 31.00
N VAL A 468 16.76 3.58 32.04
CA VAL A 468 17.10 2.59 33.08
C VAL A 468 17.18 1.18 32.50
N VAL A 469 16.22 0.79 31.66
CA VAL A 469 16.21 -0.53 30.98
C VAL A 469 17.44 -0.69 30.09
N ILE A 470 17.74 0.33 29.28
CA ILE A 470 18.92 0.37 28.39
C ILE A 470 20.22 0.33 29.21
N LEU A 471 20.35 1.16 30.25
CA LEU A 471 21.53 1.19 31.12
C LEU A 471 21.76 -0.17 31.80
N LYS A 472 20.70 -0.80 32.32
CA LYS A 472 20.80 -2.12 32.95
C LYS A 472 21.31 -3.18 31.96
N LYS A 473 20.67 -3.30 30.79
CA LYS A 473 21.07 -4.26 29.76
C LYS A 473 22.50 -4.03 29.27
N LEU A 474 22.90 -2.76 29.11
CA LEU A 474 24.26 -2.42 28.71
C LEU A 474 25.29 -2.80 29.79
N CYS A 475 24.97 -2.64 31.07
CA CYS A 475 25.82 -3.12 32.17
C CYS A 475 25.91 -4.66 32.18
N ASP A 476 24.78 -5.35 32.03
CA ASP A 476 24.70 -6.83 31.99
C ASP A 476 25.52 -7.40 30.80
N GLU A 477 25.54 -6.71 29.66
CA GLU A 477 26.24 -7.11 28.43
C GLU A 477 27.62 -6.46 28.23
N TRP A 478 28.10 -5.65 29.17
CA TRP A 478 29.21 -4.71 28.97
C TRP A 478 30.47 -5.33 28.33
N LYS A 479 30.80 -6.57 28.72
CA LYS A 479 31.93 -7.34 28.18
C LYS A 479 31.86 -7.55 26.66
N ILE A 480 30.67 -7.78 26.12
CA ILE A 480 30.43 -8.01 24.68
C ILE A 480 30.64 -6.71 23.90
N HIS A 481 30.22 -5.57 24.46
CA HIS A 481 30.29 -4.27 23.80
C HIS A 481 31.68 -3.61 23.95
N ALA A 482 32.43 -3.94 25.00
CA ALA A 482 33.77 -3.40 25.28
C ALA A 482 34.86 -3.82 24.27
N GLU A 483 34.66 -4.93 23.54
CA GLU A 483 35.59 -5.40 22.50
C GLU A 483 35.52 -4.55 21.20
N LYS A 484 34.45 -3.76 21.00
CA LYS A 484 34.34 -2.79 19.89
C LYS A 484 35.14 -1.51 20.18
N HIS A 485 36.47 -1.63 20.22
CA HIS A 485 37.43 -0.63 20.72
C HIS A 485 37.22 0.86 20.31
N SER A 486 36.63 1.16 19.15
CA SER A 486 36.55 2.54 18.60
C SER A 486 35.55 3.48 19.29
N VAL A 487 34.57 2.96 20.05
CA VAL A 487 33.49 3.77 20.66
C VAL A 487 33.42 3.65 22.20
N VAL A 488 34.29 2.81 22.77
CA VAL A 488 34.30 2.47 24.20
C VAL A 488 34.44 3.68 25.12
N ASP A 489 35.32 4.64 24.83
CA ASP A 489 35.61 5.74 25.77
C ASP A 489 34.60 6.91 25.73
N PRO A 490 34.07 7.35 24.57
CA PRO A 490 32.87 8.19 24.52
C PRO A 490 31.70 7.55 25.25
N LEU A 491 31.49 6.24 25.04
CA LEU A 491 30.41 5.48 25.67
C LEU A 491 30.58 5.40 27.20
N LYS A 492 31.77 5.04 27.72
CA LYS A 492 32.09 5.10 29.16
C LYS A 492 31.80 6.49 29.76
N THR A 493 32.11 7.55 29.03
CA THR A 493 31.97 8.94 29.51
C THR A 493 30.51 9.34 29.64
N THR A 494 29.71 9.13 28.58
CA THR A 494 28.25 9.35 28.64
C THR A 494 27.56 8.39 29.61
N LEU A 495 28.02 7.14 29.75
CA LEU A 495 27.49 6.21 30.76
C LEU A 495 27.73 6.71 32.19
N ARG A 496 28.95 7.16 32.54
CA ARG A 496 29.23 7.73 33.86
C ARG A 496 28.37 8.97 34.13
N SER A 497 28.22 9.85 33.14
CA SER A 497 27.31 10.99 33.15
C SER A 497 25.86 10.55 33.44
N LEU A 498 25.31 9.66 32.62
CA LEU A 498 23.92 9.24 32.69
C LEU A 498 23.60 8.38 33.91
N ILE A 499 24.50 7.49 34.35
CA ILE A 499 24.30 6.70 35.57
C ILE A 499 24.18 7.62 36.79
N VAL A 500 25.02 8.66 36.91
CA VAL A 500 24.91 9.65 37.99
C VAL A 500 23.62 10.47 37.86
N LYS A 501 23.33 11.02 36.67
CA LYS A 501 22.11 11.80 36.40
C LYS A 501 20.84 11.00 36.70
N VAL A 502 20.73 9.78 36.17
CA VAL A 502 19.56 8.90 36.33
C VAL A 502 19.44 8.40 37.78
N SER A 503 20.54 8.07 38.46
CA SER A 503 20.48 7.73 39.90
C SER A 503 19.95 8.89 40.73
N PHE A 504 20.40 10.11 40.45
CA PHE A 504 19.92 11.33 41.12
C PHE A 504 18.44 11.61 40.78
N SER A 505 18.03 11.46 39.52
CA SER A 505 16.63 11.58 39.11
C SER A 505 15.72 10.54 39.75
N ILE A 506 16.15 9.28 39.89
CA ILE A 506 15.41 8.23 40.60
C ILE A 506 15.31 8.52 42.10
N GLN A 507 16.41 8.98 42.72
CA GLN A 507 16.39 9.41 44.12
C GLN A 507 15.41 10.57 44.34
N ASN A 508 15.42 11.57 43.45
CA ASN A 508 14.48 12.68 43.50
C ASN A 508 13.04 12.26 43.18
N LEU A 509 12.80 11.35 42.24
CA LEU A 509 11.46 10.79 41.98
C LEU A 509 10.92 10.04 43.21
N ASN A 510 11.74 9.22 43.86
CA ASN A 510 11.38 8.54 45.10
C ASN A 510 11.14 9.54 46.24
N MET A 511 11.93 10.60 46.36
CA MET A 511 11.70 11.67 47.34
C MET A 511 10.46 12.52 47.02
N CYS A 512 10.15 12.79 45.76
CA CYS A 512 8.93 13.49 45.34
C CYS A 512 7.68 12.62 45.57
N ALA A 513 7.74 11.32 45.28
CA ALA A 513 6.67 10.38 45.60
C ALA A 513 6.47 10.27 47.12
N ALA A 514 7.55 10.15 47.90
CA ALA A 514 7.48 10.17 49.36
C ALA A 514 6.94 11.50 49.90
N SER A 515 7.33 12.64 49.31
CA SER A 515 6.87 13.98 49.71
C SER A 515 5.39 14.21 49.39
N MET A 516 4.89 13.70 48.24
CA MET A 516 3.46 13.72 47.92
C MET A 516 2.62 12.74 48.77
N LEU A 517 3.23 11.67 49.30
CA LEU A 517 2.60 10.78 50.28
C LEU A 517 2.71 11.29 51.73
N ALA A 518 3.68 12.17 52.03
CA ALA A 518 3.90 12.76 53.36
C ALA A 518 2.87 13.84 53.76
N GLY A 519 1.72 13.91 53.07
CA GLY A 519 0.60 14.79 53.41
C GLY A 519 -0.09 14.47 54.74
N CYS A 520 0.25 13.36 55.40
CA CYS A 520 -0.27 12.96 56.72
C CYS A 520 0.82 12.38 57.63
N GLY A 521 1.03 13.01 58.80
CA GLY A 521 1.48 12.35 60.05
C GLY A 521 2.91 11.79 60.12
N PRO A 522 3.81 12.34 60.98
CA PRO A 522 5.18 11.86 61.06
C PRO A 522 5.34 10.61 61.95
N GLN A 523 5.65 9.46 61.36
CA GLN A 523 6.46 8.41 62.00
C GLN A 523 7.45 7.78 61.00
N LEU A 524 8.74 7.83 61.35
CA LEU A 524 9.81 7.00 60.78
C LEU A 524 9.92 5.72 61.62
N PRO A 525 10.25 4.56 61.04
CA PRO A 525 11.68 4.21 60.97
C PRO A 525 12.15 3.44 59.72
N SER A 526 13.48 3.41 59.56
CA SER A 526 14.27 2.41 58.80
C SER A 526 13.82 2.06 57.37
N VAL A 527 14.25 2.86 56.38
CA VAL A 527 14.26 2.42 54.98
C VAL A 527 15.55 1.64 54.68
N SER A 528 15.45 0.33 54.52
CA SER A 528 16.52 -0.52 54.00
C SER A 528 16.48 -0.57 52.47
N VAL A 529 17.11 0.39 51.79
CA VAL A 529 17.23 0.37 50.31
C VAL A 529 18.25 -0.69 49.88
N PRO A 530 17.88 -1.70 49.07
CA PRO A 530 18.81 -2.77 48.67
C PRO A 530 19.76 -2.34 47.54
N ARG A 531 21.06 -2.30 47.87
CA ARG A 531 22.23 -2.49 46.96
C ARG A 531 22.08 -2.02 45.50
N ILE A 532 22.22 -0.71 45.25
CA ILE A 532 22.71 -0.20 43.95
C ILE A 532 24.06 0.50 44.20
N SER A 533 25.09 -0.30 44.48
CA SER A 533 26.41 0.20 44.94
C SER A 533 27.60 -0.63 44.42
N TYR A 534 27.37 -1.53 43.47
CA TYR A 534 28.38 -2.47 42.94
C TYR A 534 28.75 -2.23 41.46
N LEU A 535 28.46 -1.03 40.91
CA LEU A 535 28.75 -0.65 39.52
C LEU A 535 29.82 0.46 39.39
N LEU A 536 30.74 0.55 40.36
CA LEU A 536 31.85 1.51 40.35
C LEU A 536 33.26 0.88 40.44
N VAL A 537 33.37 -0.45 40.29
CA VAL A 537 34.65 -1.15 40.15
C VAL A 537 34.55 -2.17 39.02
N PHE A 538 34.97 -1.76 37.82
CA PHE A 538 35.88 -2.45 36.88
C PHE A 538 36.01 -1.63 35.58
#